data_AF-A0A354P8P4-F1
#
_entry.id   AF-A0A354P8P4-F1
#
_cell.length_a   1.000
_cell.length_b   1.000
_cell.length_c   1.000
_cell.angle_alpha   90.00
_cell.angle_beta   90.00
_cell.angle_gamma   90.00
#
_symmetry.space_group_name_H-M   'P 1'
#
loop_
_entity.id
_entity.type
_entity.pdbx_description
1 polymer ?
#
loop_
_entity_poly.entity_id
_entity_poly.type
_entity_poly.pdbx_seq_one_letter_code
_entity_poly.pdbx_strand_id
1 'polypeptide(L)'
;DPHPITTETTKVWLRTLRVGYYDTSSRINPPLLDRKDEMVDAQYESKAAFERLTKQEQKRGLLRDGEDFLSQAVWQGRLATMGLQHHRHRLVKAVEKMTDPKVSLPKRCAKYGVGKSIGGAVYVHRQYEHVLGDALTFAKKSLPSGFDYTVVKHNEINGNFSFIHCPDFDTADEPATGNYAVVYPNGDVKLHPALADPYIYHHKWLFVAENYEGFDVQASVRRSIAWMSLSDVDKSLIGRASYWNKFVVPRLATIDTASKETDSTINLGRPDCDSKWVRSDVARKILKLSTCELAHLRDSGGINFRKVGRSFEYLME
;
A
#
# COMPACT_ATOMS: atom_id res chain seq x y z
N ASP A 1 -11.24 -23.32 18.86
CA ASP A 1 -10.09 -22.77 18.13
C ASP A 1 -8.97 -23.82 18.10
N PRO A 2 -8.40 -24.17 16.93
CA PRO A 2 -7.19 -24.98 16.90
C PRO A 2 -6.01 -24.31 17.60
N HIS A 3 -5.83 -22.99 17.50
CA HIS A 3 -4.65 -22.27 17.97
C HIS A 3 -5.05 -20.94 18.63
N PRO A 4 -5.66 -20.98 19.83
CA PRO A 4 -6.03 -19.78 20.55
C PRO A 4 -4.79 -18.99 20.99
N ILE A 5 -4.94 -17.67 21.04
CA ILE A 5 -3.96 -16.77 21.64
C ILE A 5 -3.90 -16.94 23.16
N THR A 6 -2.76 -16.65 23.78
CA THR A 6 -2.71 -16.44 25.23
C THR A 6 -3.25 -15.06 25.56
N THR A 7 -4.14 -14.97 26.56
CA THR A 7 -4.63 -13.70 27.13
C THR A 7 -3.90 -13.32 28.41
N GLU A 8 -3.39 -14.30 29.14
CA GLU A 8 -2.62 -14.15 30.37
C GLU A 8 -1.49 -15.18 30.39
N THR A 9 -0.42 -14.95 31.15
CA THR A 9 0.67 -15.91 31.32
C THR A 9 1.33 -15.74 32.69
N THR A 10 1.28 -16.79 33.52
CA THR A 10 2.01 -16.87 34.79
C THR A 10 3.26 -17.71 34.62
N LYS A 11 4.44 -17.11 34.81
CA LYS A 11 5.75 -17.79 34.73
C LYS A 11 6.34 -17.97 36.11
N VAL A 12 6.63 -19.21 36.49
CA VAL A 12 7.26 -19.57 37.77
C VAL A 12 8.70 -20.06 37.52
N TRP A 13 9.69 -19.36 38.06
CA TRP A 13 11.10 -19.75 37.96
C TRP A 13 11.48 -20.64 39.15
N LEU A 14 11.32 -21.96 39.02
CA LEU A 14 11.52 -22.92 40.12
C LEU A 14 12.86 -22.76 40.86
N ARG A 15 13.97 -22.46 40.15
CA ARG A 15 15.30 -22.26 40.76
C ARG A 15 15.41 -21.02 41.67
N THR A 16 14.53 -20.03 41.51
CA THR A 16 14.56 -18.76 42.27
C THR A 16 13.26 -18.45 43.00
N LEU A 17 12.27 -19.35 42.90
CA LEU A 17 10.90 -19.22 43.41
C LEU A 17 10.20 -17.90 43.04
N ARG A 18 10.67 -17.21 42.00
CA ARG A 18 10.01 -16.00 41.48
C ARG A 18 8.77 -16.38 40.68
N VAL A 19 7.74 -15.55 40.79
CA VAL A 19 6.54 -15.60 39.97
C VAL A 19 6.44 -14.30 39.19
N GLY A 20 6.16 -14.38 37.89
CA GLY A 20 5.91 -13.24 37.01
C GLY A 20 4.57 -13.42 36.33
N TYR A 21 3.66 -12.48 36.55
CA TYR A 21 2.37 -12.42 35.88
C TYR A 21 2.45 -11.46 34.69
N TYR A 22 1.90 -11.89 33.56
CA TYR A 22 1.90 -11.13 32.32
C TYR A 22 0.51 -11.12 31.71
N ASP A 23 -0.11 -9.95 31.62
CA ASP A 23 -1.18 -9.72 30.65
C ASP A 23 -0.59 -9.85 29.23
N THR A 24 -1.31 -10.58 28.39
CA THR A 24 -1.03 -10.74 26.96
C THR A 24 -2.24 -10.36 26.09
N SER A 25 -3.41 -10.12 26.67
CA SER A 25 -4.66 -9.75 25.98
C SER A 25 -4.57 -8.40 25.26
N SER A 26 -3.78 -7.47 25.82
CA SER A 26 -3.53 -6.14 25.29
C SER A 26 -2.35 -6.08 24.29
N ARG A 27 -1.70 -7.21 23.97
CA ARG A 27 -0.56 -7.24 23.04
C ARG A 27 -1.01 -7.26 21.59
N ILE A 28 -0.37 -6.44 20.76
CA ILE A 28 -0.61 -6.34 19.31
C ILE A 28 -0.34 -7.68 18.59
N ASN A 29 0.59 -8.50 19.11
CA ASN A 29 0.90 -9.82 18.58
C ASN A 29 1.15 -10.80 19.75
N PRO A 30 0.09 -11.44 20.28
CA PRO A 30 0.20 -12.37 21.41
C PRO A 30 0.82 -13.73 20.96
N PRO A 31 1.45 -14.47 21.90
CA PRO A 31 1.76 -15.88 21.69
C PRO A 31 0.49 -16.69 21.40
N LEU A 32 0.63 -17.75 20.61
CA LEU A 32 -0.46 -18.61 20.19
C LEU A 32 -0.15 -20.07 20.59
N LEU A 33 -1.17 -20.81 21.04
CA LEU A 33 -1.01 -22.19 21.49
C LEU A 33 -0.96 -23.13 20.29
N ASP A 34 0.25 -23.34 19.78
CA ASP A 34 0.59 -24.22 18.67
C ASP A 34 0.63 -25.70 19.10
N ARG A 35 1.47 -26.06 20.08
CA ARG A 35 1.71 -27.45 20.55
C ARG A 35 0.67 -27.99 21.54
N LYS A 36 -0.62 -27.78 21.26
CA LYS A 36 -1.71 -28.34 22.09
C LYS A 36 -1.72 -29.87 22.17
N ASP A 37 -1.06 -30.55 21.25
CA ASP A 37 -0.84 -31.99 21.31
C ASP A 37 0.10 -32.42 22.45
N GLU A 38 1.04 -31.57 22.87
CA GLU A 38 1.92 -31.82 24.03
C GLU A 38 1.31 -31.32 25.35
N MET A 39 0.42 -30.32 25.31
CA MET A 39 -0.14 -29.65 26.49
C MET A 39 -1.28 -30.42 27.17
N VAL A 40 -1.82 -31.49 26.57
CA VAL A 40 -2.96 -32.26 27.11
C VAL A 40 -2.65 -33.75 27.28
N ASP A 41 -3.25 -34.35 28.32
CA ASP A 41 -3.06 -35.76 28.65
C ASP A 41 -3.53 -36.72 27.53
N ALA A 42 -2.99 -37.95 27.53
CA ALA A 42 -3.36 -39.00 26.59
C ALA A 42 -4.87 -39.36 26.63
N GLN A 43 -5.54 -39.22 27.78
CA GLN A 43 -6.98 -39.48 27.94
C GLN A 43 -7.87 -38.29 27.54
N TYR A 44 -7.29 -37.14 27.15
CA TYR A 44 -8.08 -35.97 26.77
C TYR A 44 -8.83 -36.20 25.45
N GLU A 45 -10.16 -35.99 25.44
CA GLU A 45 -11.06 -36.34 24.34
C GLU A 45 -10.60 -35.84 22.96
N SER A 46 -10.00 -34.64 22.89
CA SER A 46 -9.50 -34.06 21.63
C SER A 46 -8.01 -34.34 21.32
N LYS A 47 -7.28 -35.11 22.14
CA LYS A 47 -5.84 -35.42 21.99
C LYS A 47 -5.49 -35.88 20.57
N ALA A 48 -6.17 -36.91 20.08
CA ALA A 48 -5.96 -37.47 18.74
C ALA A 48 -6.30 -36.47 17.60
N ALA A 49 -7.19 -35.52 17.84
CA ALA A 49 -7.49 -34.46 16.88
C ALA A 49 -6.38 -33.40 16.82
N PHE A 50 -5.75 -33.08 17.96
CA PHE A 50 -4.60 -32.17 18.03
C PHE A 50 -3.35 -32.81 17.43
N GLU A 51 -2.97 -34.02 17.83
CA GLU A 51 -1.81 -34.72 17.24
C GLU A 51 -1.89 -34.82 15.72
N ARG A 52 -3.07 -35.17 15.19
CA ARG A 52 -3.31 -35.26 13.75
C ARG A 52 -3.18 -33.88 13.08
N LEU A 53 -3.51 -32.79 13.77
CA LEU A 53 -3.33 -31.44 13.26
C LEU A 53 -1.84 -31.05 13.23
N THR A 54 -1.12 -31.20 14.34
CA THR A 54 0.34 -30.95 14.44
C THR A 54 1.11 -31.73 13.37
N LYS A 55 0.78 -33.01 13.16
CA LYS A 55 1.37 -33.87 12.11
C LYS A 55 1.06 -33.40 10.68
N GLN A 56 -0.05 -32.68 10.44
CA GLN A 56 -0.33 -32.02 9.15
C GLN A 56 0.48 -30.72 8.98
N GLU A 57 0.75 -30.01 10.06
CA GLU A 57 1.41 -28.69 10.07
C GLU A 57 2.93 -28.80 9.98
N GLN A 58 3.54 -29.71 10.75
CA GLN A 58 4.94 -30.13 10.58
C GLN A 58 5.18 -30.61 9.13
N LYS A 59 4.29 -31.47 8.60
CA LYS A 59 4.38 -31.95 7.20
C LYS A 59 4.23 -30.84 6.14
N ARG A 60 3.71 -29.66 6.51
CA ARG A 60 3.66 -28.48 5.64
C ARG A 60 4.77 -27.47 5.93
N GLY A 61 5.53 -27.61 7.02
CA GLY A 61 6.52 -26.65 7.47
C GLY A 61 5.93 -25.39 8.14
N LEU A 62 4.66 -25.43 8.54
CA LEU A 62 4.01 -24.36 9.32
C LEU A 62 4.52 -24.30 10.76
N LEU A 63 4.85 -25.47 11.32
CA LEU A 63 5.32 -25.70 12.67
C LEU A 63 6.64 -26.48 12.56
N ARG A 64 7.65 -26.11 13.36
CA ARG A 64 9.00 -26.71 13.30
C ARG A 64 9.46 -27.11 14.69
N ASP A 65 10.23 -28.19 14.75
CA ASP A 65 10.71 -28.72 16.01
C ASP A 65 11.80 -27.77 16.59
N GLY A 66 11.62 -27.34 17.83
CA GLY A 66 12.51 -26.37 18.50
C GLY A 66 12.14 -24.89 18.32
N GLU A 67 11.04 -24.54 17.65
CA GLU A 67 10.45 -23.19 17.72
C GLU A 67 9.55 -23.07 18.98
N ASP A 68 9.88 -22.16 19.89
CA ASP A 68 9.01 -21.77 21.03
C ASP A 68 7.83 -20.92 20.53
N PHE A 69 6.61 -21.24 20.97
CA PHE A 69 5.35 -20.48 20.84
C PHE A 69 5.30 -19.43 19.71
N LEU A 70 4.84 -19.87 18.53
CA LEU A 70 4.63 -18.96 17.40
C LEU A 70 3.62 -17.86 17.78
N SER A 71 3.85 -16.66 17.27
CA SER A 71 2.95 -15.51 17.48
C SER A 71 1.80 -15.51 16.48
N GLN A 72 0.64 -14.94 16.85
CA GLN A 72 -0.56 -14.99 16.01
C GLN A 72 -0.32 -14.44 14.60
N ALA A 73 0.42 -13.33 14.47
CA ALA A 73 0.73 -12.73 13.16
C ALA A 73 1.63 -13.63 12.31
N VAL A 74 2.66 -14.26 12.90
CA VAL A 74 3.56 -15.20 12.20
C VAL A 74 2.80 -16.44 11.75
N TRP A 75 1.90 -16.97 12.58
CA TRP A 75 1.07 -18.13 12.24
C TRP A 75 0.14 -17.85 11.04
N GLN A 76 -0.56 -16.71 11.07
CA GLN A 76 -1.43 -16.30 9.95
C GLN A 76 -0.62 -16.00 8.67
N GLY A 77 0.56 -15.39 8.79
CA GLY A 77 1.49 -15.16 7.68
C GLY A 77 1.97 -16.46 7.02
N ARG A 78 2.37 -17.47 7.82
CA ARG A 78 2.74 -18.81 7.34
C ARG A 78 1.58 -19.50 6.62
N LEU A 79 0.37 -19.45 7.18
CA LEU A 79 -0.85 -20.02 6.56
C LEU A 79 -1.17 -19.38 5.20
N ALA A 80 -1.23 -18.04 5.16
CA ALA A 80 -1.52 -17.28 3.94
C ALA A 80 -0.47 -17.54 2.84
N THR A 81 0.81 -17.56 3.21
CA THR A 81 1.93 -17.83 2.28
C THR A 81 1.86 -19.22 1.63
N MET A 82 1.27 -20.21 2.32
CA MET A 82 1.09 -21.58 1.82
C MET A 82 -0.26 -21.83 1.14
N GLY A 83 -1.16 -20.84 1.09
CA GLY A 83 -2.54 -21.03 0.61
C GLY A 83 -3.33 -22.03 1.47
N LEU A 84 -3.12 -22.00 2.79
CA LEU A 84 -3.73 -22.93 3.76
C LEU A 84 -4.58 -22.17 4.77
N GLN A 85 -5.58 -22.85 5.32
CA GLN A 85 -6.42 -22.34 6.40
C GLN A 85 -6.83 -23.47 7.36
N HIS A 86 -7.18 -23.12 8.58
CA HIS A 86 -7.79 -24.05 9.53
C HIS A 86 -9.30 -24.17 9.32
N HIS A 87 -9.79 -25.40 9.18
CA HIS A 87 -11.20 -25.70 9.35
C HIS A 87 -11.38 -26.63 10.56
N ARG A 88 -11.75 -26.05 11.71
CA ARG A 88 -11.71 -26.71 13.03
C ARG A 88 -10.29 -27.26 13.28
N HIS A 89 -10.16 -28.50 13.76
CA HIS A 89 -8.88 -29.20 13.94
C HIS A 89 -8.47 -29.99 12.68
N ARG A 90 -8.42 -29.30 11.54
CA ARG A 90 -7.89 -29.80 10.28
C ARG A 90 -7.32 -28.66 9.44
N LEU A 91 -6.12 -28.88 8.90
CA LEU A 91 -5.50 -28.03 7.91
C LEU A 91 -6.08 -28.35 6.53
N VAL A 92 -6.65 -27.36 5.86
CA VAL A 92 -7.20 -27.49 4.50
C VAL A 92 -6.54 -26.47 3.57
N LYS A 93 -6.59 -26.71 2.25
CA LYS A 93 -6.31 -25.62 1.31
C LYS A 93 -7.28 -24.47 1.60
N ALA A 94 -6.81 -23.24 1.49
CA ALA A 94 -7.69 -22.13 1.21
C ALA A 94 -8.43 -22.46 -0.09
N VAL A 95 -9.73 -22.72 0.02
CA VAL A 95 -10.59 -22.68 -1.17
C VAL A 95 -10.69 -21.20 -1.48
N GLU A 96 -10.12 -20.77 -2.60
CA GLU A 96 -10.29 -19.41 -3.09
C GLU A 96 -11.77 -19.20 -3.43
N LYS A 97 -12.52 -18.74 -2.41
CA LYS A 97 -13.42 -17.64 -2.70
C LYS A 97 -12.52 -16.50 -3.18
N MET A 98 -12.49 -16.30 -4.50
CA MET A 98 -12.23 -14.99 -5.08
C MET A 98 -13.33 -14.03 -4.62
N THR A 99 -13.27 -13.63 -3.35
CA THR A 99 -13.55 -12.23 -3.05
C THR A 99 -12.45 -11.46 -3.75
N ASP A 100 -12.80 -10.76 -4.83
CA ASP A 100 -11.89 -9.85 -5.54
C ASP A 100 -10.97 -9.14 -4.54
N PRO A 101 -9.64 -9.09 -4.76
CA PRO A 101 -8.77 -8.29 -3.93
C PRO A 101 -9.21 -6.84 -4.09
N LYS A 102 -10.05 -6.35 -3.16
CA LYS A 102 -10.72 -5.06 -3.27
C LYS A 102 -9.69 -3.97 -3.44
N VAL A 103 -9.50 -3.56 -4.70
CA VAL A 103 -8.57 -2.51 -5.09
C VAL A 103 -8.99 -1.26 -4.35
N SER A 104 -8.26 -0.93 -3.27
CA SER A 104 -8.56 0.20 -2.41
C SER A 104 -8.20 1.46 -3.16
N LEU A 105 -9.16 1.94 -3.95
CA LEU A 105 -8.95 3.09 -4.82
C LEU A 105 -8.57 4.32 -3.98
N PRO A 106 -7.58 5.11 -4.42
CA PRO A 106 -7.30 6.40 -3.81
C PRO A 106 -8.54 7.29 -3.84
N LYS A 107 -8.66 8.19 -2.87
CA LYS A 107 -9.79 9.13 -2.77
C LYS A 107 -9.34 10.55 -3.14
N ARG A 108 -10.29 11.36 -3.62
CA ARG A 108 -10.10 12.80 -3.81
C ARG A 108 -9.78 13.48 -2.47
N CYS A 109 -9.16 14.65 -2.51
CA CYS A 109 -8.82 15.40 -1.31
C CYS A 109 -10.09 15.81 -0.55
N ALA A 110 -10.33 15.20 0.62
CA ALA A 110 -11.54 15.41 1.41
C ALA A 110 -11.78 16.88 1.81
N LYS A 111 -10.71 17.68 1.91
CA LYS A 111 -10.74 19.12 2.19
C LYS A 111 -11.40 19.95 1.06
N TYR A 112 -11.32 19.48 -0.17
CA TYR A 112 -11.63 20.25 -1.38
C TYR A 112 -12.69 19.58 -2.28
N GLY A 113 -13.11 18.34 -1.97
CA GLY A 113 -13.96 17.51 -2.82
C GLY A 113 -13.24 16.96 -4.06
N VAL A 114 -12.24 17.67 -4.58
CA VAL A 114 -11.40 17.34 -5.74
C VAL A 114 -9.91 17.46 -5.41
N GLY A 115 -9.08 16.82 -6.24
CA GLY A 115 -7.63 16.87 -6.18
C GLY A 115 -7.01 15.57 -5.68
N LYS A 116 -5.85 15.21 -6.25
CA LYS A 116 -5.02 14.06 -5.82
C LYS A 116 -4.05 14.51 -4.72
N SER A 117 -4.15 13.96 -3.52
CA SER A 117 -3.23 14.25 -2.41
C SER A 117 -2.03 13.30 -2.41
N ILE A 118 -0.81 13.83 -2.49
CA ILE A 118 0.44 13.05 -2.43
C ILE A 118 1.51 13.82 -1.64
N GLY A 119 2.00 13.24 -0.53
CA GLY A 119 3.20 13.73 0.17
C GLY A 119 3.09 15.16 0.71
N GLY A 120 1.89 15.60 1.12
CA GLY A 120 1.62 16.97 1.58
C GLY A 120 1.35 17.98 0.47
N ALA A 121 1.26 17.54 -0.79
CA ALA A 121 0.79 18.37 -1.89
C ALA A 121 -0.54 17.85 -2.46
N VAL A 122 -1.40 18.77 -2.91
CA VAL A 122 -2.65 18.48 -3.63
C VAL A 122 -2.51 18.96 -5.07
N TYR A 123 -2.92 18.12 -6.02
CA TYR A 123 -2.89 18.40 -7.46
C TYR A 123 -4.33 18.45 -7.99
N VAL A 124 -4.72 19.55 -8.65
CA VAL A 124 -6.06 19.77 -9.24
C VAL A 124 -5.94 20.18 -10.71
N HIS A 125 -6.96 19.91 -11.51
CA HIS A 125 -7.08 20.46 -12.86
C HIS A 125 -7.40 21.97 -12.80
N ARG A 126 -6.96 22.77 -13.78
CA ARG A 126 -7.08 24.25 -13.78
C ARG A 126 -8.51 24.77 -13.55
N GLN A 127 -9.53 24.06 -14.04
CA GLN A 127 -10.94 24.40 -13.82
C GLN A 127 -11.33 24.43 -12.33
N TYR A 128 -10.67 23.61 -11.50
CA TYR A 128 -10.92 23.48 -10.07
C TYR A 128 -9.87 24.21 -9.22
N GLU A 129 -8.98 25.01 -9.82
CA GLU A 129 -7.90 25.67 -9.07
C GLU A 129 -8.42 26.60 -7.94
N HIS A 130 -9.63 27.13 -8.09
CA HIS A 130 -10.32 27.98 -7.13
C HIS A 130 -10.42 27.37 -5.73
N VAL A 131 -10.44 26.03 -5.59
CA VAL A 131 -10.48 25.36 -4.28
C VAL A 131 -9.22 25.63 -3.43
N LEU A 132 -8.11 26.01 -4.06
CA LEU A 132 -6.83 26.25 -3.39
C LEU A 132 -6.77 27.58 -2.61
N GLY A 133 -7.76 28.45 -2.77
CA GLY A 133 -7.91 29.71 -2.01
C GLY A 133 -6.93 30.83 -2.40
N ASP A 134 -6.98 31.94 -1.66
CA ASP A 134 -6.36 33.22 -2.05
C ASP A 134 -4.83 33.18 -2.25
N ALA A 135 -4.14 32.23 -1.64
CA ALA A 135 -2.71 32.01 -1.86
C ALA A 135 -2.39 31.71 -3.34
N LEU A 136 -3.32 31.05 -4.05
CA LEU A 136 -3.21 30.85 -5.50
C LEU A 136 -3.26 32.19 -6.26
N THR A 137 -4.14 33.10 -5.85
CA THR A 137 -4.30 34.43 -6.48
C THR A 137 -3.03 35.28 -6.36
N PHE A 138 -2.25 35.10 -5.28
CA PHE A 138 -0.90 35.66 -5.20
C PHE A 138 0.06 34.93 -6.14
N ALA A 139 0.14 33.60 -6.07
CA ALA A 139 1.09 32.81 -6.87
C ALA A 139 0.90 32.99 -8.39
N LYS A 140 -0.34 33.14 -8.88
CA LYS A 140 -0.64 33.41 -10.29
C LYS A 140 -0.15 34.77 -10.78
N LYS A 141 0.03 35.77 -9.90
CA LYS A 141 0.56 37.10 -10.28
C LYS A 141 2.06 37.09 -10.53
N SER A 142 2.79 36.14 -9.98
CA SER A 142 4.23 35.96 -10.26
C SER A 142 4.51 35.25 -11.58
N LEU A 143 3.52 34.58 -12.20
CA LEU A 143 3.75 33.80 -13.42
C LEU A 143 4.17 34.69 -14.61
N PRO A 144 5.01 34.17 -15.54
CA PRO A 144 5.27 34.84 -16.80
C PRO A 144 3.97 35.11 -17.57
N SER A 145 3.90 36.25 -18.26
CA SER A 145 2.76 36.58 -19.11
C SER A 145 2.55 35.50 -20.17
N GLY A 146 1.32 34.99 -20.31
CA GLY A 146 0.99 33.91 -21.23
C GLY A 146 1.48 32.51 -20.82
N PHE A 147 1.96 32.30 -19.58
CA PHE A 147 2.34 30.97 -19.11
C PHE A 147 1.12 30.05 -18.98
N ASP A 148 0.97 29.10 -19.92
CA ASP A 148 -0.14 28.15 -19.90
C ASP A 148 0.15 26.89 -19.06
N TYR A 149 -0.91 26.36 -18.44
CA TYR A 149 -0.84 25.21 -17.55
C TYR A 149 -2.19 24.49 -17.49
N THR A 150 -2.16 23.18 -17.26
CA THR A 150 -3.37 22.34 -17.14
C THR A 150 -3.60 21.89 -15.71
N VAL A 151 -2.53 21.66 -14.94
CA VAL A 151 -2.60 21.19 -13.55
C VAL A 151 -1.95 22.20 -12.62
N VAL A 152 -2.63 22.48 -11.50
CA VAL A 152 -2.08 23.24 -10.38
C VAL A 152 -1.79 22.30 -9.22
N LYS A 153 -0.56 22.37 -8.71
CA LYS A 153 -0.11 21.70 -7.50
C LYS A 153 0.08 22.74 -6.39
N HIS A 154 -0.52 22.55 -5.24
CA HIS A 154 -0.21 23.29 -4.01
C HIS A 154 0.46 22.35 -3.01
N ASN A 155 1.63 22.73 -2.48
CA ASN A 155 2.35 21.99 -1.45
C ASN A 155 2.11 22.62 -0.06
N GLU A 156 1.18 22.06 0.69
CA GLU A 156 0.72 22.60 1.98
C GLU A 156 1.80 22.55 3.08
N ILE A 157 2.89 21.79 2.88
CA ILE A 157 4.01 21.72 3.82
C ILE A 157 4.95 22.93 3.71
N ASN A 158 5.07 23.55 2.52
CA ASN A 158 6.00 24.68 2.29
C ASN A 158 5.40 25.88 1.56
N GLY A 159 4.12 25.86 1.21
CA GLY A 159 3.41 26.95 0.52
C GLY A 159 3.76 27.12 -0.96
N ASN A 160 4.60 26.25 -1.55
CA ASN A 160 4.91 26.34 -2.97
C ASN A 160 3.69 25.96 -3.82
N PHE A 161 3.45 26.76 -4.86
CA PHE A 161 2.60 26.39 -5.97
C PHE A 161 3.46 25.84 -7.12
N SER A 162 2.88 24.98 -7.96
CA SER A 162 3.48 24.61 -9.24
C SER A 162 2.41 24.51 -10.32
N PHE A 163 2.65 25.20 -11.43
CA PHE A 163 1.75 25.31 -12.58
C PHE A 163 2.34 24.47 -13.70
N ILE A 164 1.66 23.39 -14.08
CA ILE A 164 2.21 22.30 -14.89
C ILE A 164 1.42 22.21 -16.20
N HIS A 165 2.11 22.38 -17.33
CA HIS A 165 1.56 22.16 -18.67
C HIS A 165 1.40 20.66 -18.93
N CYS A 166 0.20 20.24 -19.35
CA CYS A 166 -0.16 18.85 -19.61
C CYS A 166 -1.31 18.87 -20.64
N PRO A 167 -1.03 19.10 -21.93
CA PRO A 167 -2.04 19.42 -22.94
C PRO A 167 -2.88 18.19 -23.35
N ASP A 168 -2.40 17.01 -23.03
CA ASP A 168 -3.01 15.69 -23.21
C ASP A 168 -3.88 15.27 -22.02
N PHE A 169 -4.06 16.12 -21.01
CA PHE A 169 -4.74 15.79 -19.75
C PHE A 169 -6.12 15.15 -19.95
N ASP A 170 -6.89 15.63 -20.94
CA ASP A 170 -8.21 15.09 -21.25
C ASP A 170 -8.14 13.85 -22.16
N THR A 171 -7.26 13.86 -23.16
CA THR A 171 -7.23 12.86 -24.24
C THR A 171 -6.45 11.58 -23.92
N ALA A 172 -5.40 11.64 -23.10
CA ALA A 172 -4.59 10.46 -22.74
C ALA A 172 -5.03 9.85 -21.39
N ASP A 173 -4.99 8.52 -21.26
CA ASP A 173 -5.30 7.82 -20.01
C ASP A 173 -4.36 8.21 -18.86
N GLU A 174 -3.06 8.22 -19.18
CA GLU A 174 -1.94 8.54 -18.31
C GLU A 174 -1.17 9.77 -18.84
N PRO A 175 -1.74 10.98 -18.72
CA PRO A 175 -1.24 12.15 -19.43
C PRO A 175 0.05 12.71 -18.82
N ALA A 176 0.89 13.32 -19.66
CA ALA A 176 2.28 13.60 -19.39
C ALA A 176 2.57 15.04 -18.93
N THR A 177 3.48 15.18 -17.97
CA THR A 177 3.96 16.49 -17.49
C THR A 177 4.95 17.11 -18.47
N GLY A 178 4.56 18.22 -19.08
CA GLY A 178 5.44 19.09 -19.86
C GLY A 178 6.22 20.08 -18.99
N ASN A 179 6.43 21.28 -19.53
CA ASN A 179 7.06 22.40 -18.81
C ASN A 179 6.26 22.79 -17.55
N TYR A 180 6.93 23.29 -16.53
CA TYR A 180 6.25 23.79 -15.32
C TYR A 180 6.96 24.97 -14.66
N ALA A 181 6.17 25.85 -14.04
CA ALA A 181 6.65 26.92 -13.18
C ALA A 181 6.43 26.54 -11.71
N VAL A 182 7.44 26.70 -10.87
CA VAL A 182 7.32 26.62 -9.40
C VAL A 182 7.33 28.04 -8.86
N VAL A 183 6.28 28.42 -8.13
CA VAL A 183 6.18 29.71 -7.44
C VAL A 183 6.35 29.47 -5.95
N TYR A 184 7.25 30.23 -5.32
CA TYR A 184 7.57 30.14 -3.90
C TYR A 184 6.76 31.18 -3.08
N PRO A 185 6.59 31.00 -1.76
CA PRO A 185 5.82 31.91 -0.92
C PRO A 185 6.29 33.37 -0.89
N ASN A 186 7.56 33.64 -1.23
CA ASN A 186 8.12 34.98 -1.36
C ASN A 186 7.86 35.63 -2.74
N GLY A 187 7.20 34.94 -3.65
CA GLY A 187 6.92 35.39 -5.01
C GLY A 187 7.94 34.97 -6.07
N ASP A 188 9.07 34.37 -5.69
CA ASP A 188 10.08 33.86 -6.65
C ASP A 188 9.48 32.81 -7.57
N VAL A 189 9.95 32.78 -8.82
CA VAL A 189 9.58 31.76 -9.82
C VAL A 189 10.80 31.01 -10.33
N LYS A 190 10.68 29.69 -10.46
CA LYS A 190 11.62 28.85 -11.21
C LYS A 190 10.89 28.10 -12.31
N LEU A 191 11.36 28.27 -13.53
CA LEU A 191 10.86 27.54 -14.70
C LEU A 191 11.65 26.25 -14.89
N HIS A 192 10.96 25.18 -15.23
CA HIS A 192 11.52 23.87 -15.48
C HIS A 192 11.01 23.35 -16.84
N PRO A 193 11.90 22.86 -17.73
CA PRO A 193 11.48 22.23 -18.97
C PRO A 193 10.87 20.86 -18.71
N ALA A 194 10.11 20.36 -19.70
CA ALA A 194 9.70 18.97 -19.77
C ALA A 194 10.90 18.02 -19.67
N LEU A 195 10.73 16.87 -19.01
CA LEU A 195 11.76 15.84 -18.94
C LEU A 195 11.68 14.93 -20.16
N ALA A 196 12.83 14.47 -20.67
CA ALA A 196 12.89 13.52 -21.80
C ALA A 196 12.18 12.18 -21.52
N ASP A 197 12.11 11.77 -20.25
CA ASP A 197 11.16 10.79 -19.75
C ASP A 197 10.20 11.52 -18.78
N PRO A 198 9.03 11.98 -19.23
CA PRO A 198 8.13 12.79 -18.42
C PRO A 198 7.52 12.00 -17.26
N TYR A 199 7.02 12.72 -16.25
CA TYR A 199 6.11 12.12 -15.28
C TYR A 199 4.71 12.01 -15.88
N ILE A 200 3.90 11.06 -15.39
CA ILE A 200 2.53 10.81 -15.88
C ILE A 200 1.50 10.82 -14.73
N TYR A 201 0.27 11.25 -15.03
CA TYR A 201 -0.82 11.33 -14.04
C TYR A 201 -1.73 10.10 -14.03
N HIS A 202 -1.21 8.98 -13.52
CA HIS A 202 -2.06 7.85 -13.12
C HIS A 202 -3.17 8.31 -12.15
N HIS A 203 -4.40 7.80 -12.29
CA HIS A 203 -5.59 8.26 -11.57
C HIS A 203 -5.99 9.73 -11.83
N LYS A 204 -5.97 10.20 -13.09
CA LYS A 204 -6.34 11.59 -13.43
C LYS A 204 -7.76 11.99 -12.98
N TRP A 205 -8.69 11.05 -12.88
CA TRP A 205 -10.04 11.25 -12.30
C TRP A 205 -10.09 11.87 -10.90
N LEU A 206 -9.00 11.79 -10.13
CA LEU A 206 -8.90 12.41 -8.81
C LEU A 206 -8.80 13.94 -8.86
N PHE A 207 -8.28 14.50 -9.95
CA PHE A 207 -7.96 15.93 -10.09
C PHE A 207 -9.19 16.80 -10.41
N VAL A 208 -10.32 16.15 -10.69
CA VAL A 208 -11.57 16.70 -11.24
C VAL A 208 -12.79 16.19 -10.48
N ALA A 209 -13.96 16.80 -10.67
CA ALA A 209 -15.22 16.34 -10.11
C ALA A 209 -15.76 15.10 -10.87
N GLU A 210 -16.91 14.56 -10.43
CA GLU A 210 -17.51 13.36 -11.03
C GLU A 210 -18.27 13.65 -12.33
N ASN A 211 -18.71 14.88 -12.51
CA ASN A 211 -19.38 15.41 -13.70
C ASN A 211 -18.41 16.20 -14.61
N TYR A 212 -17.12 15.84 -14.61
CA TYR A 212 -16.13 16.51 -15.47
C TYR A 212 -16.27 16.06 -16.92
N GLU A 213 -16.46 17.02 -17.84
CA GLU A 213 -16.84 16.76 -19.23
C GLU A 213 -15.66 16.44 -20.16
N GLY A 214 -14.40 16.71 -19.74
CA GLY A 214 -13.22 16.50 -20.58
C GLY A 214 -12.87 15.02 -20.85
N PHE A 215 -13.30 14.08 -20.00
CA PHE A 215 -13.17 12.64 -20.23
C PHE A 215 -14.17 11.83 -19.38
N ASP A 216 -14.47 10.57 -19.77
CA ASP A 216 -15.24 9.66 -18.91
C ASP A 216 -14.46 9.38 -17.61
N VAL A 217 -14.87 10.08 -16.54
CA VAL A 217 -14.32 9.93 -15.19
C VAL A 217 -14.39 8.48 -14.72
N GLN A 218 -15.47 7.76 -15.06
CA GLN A 218 -15.65 6.35 -14.72
C GLN A 218 -14.76 5.43 -15.59
N ALA A 219 -14.45 5.79 -16.84
CA ALA A 219 -13.41 5.09 -17.62
C ALA A 219 -12.05 5.22 -16.94
N SER A 220 -11.66 6.43 -16.51
CA SER A 220 -10.40 6.64 -15.80
C SER A 220 -10.35 5.94 -14.42
N VAL A 221 -11.52 5.74 -13.77
CA VAL A 221 -11.66 4.84 -12.60
C VAL A 221 -11.48 3.36 -13.00
N ARG A 222 -12.15 2.87 -14.04
CA ARG A 222 -11.99 1.48 -14.54
C ARG A 222 -10.53 1.19 -14.95
N ARG A 223 -9.90 2.11 -15.68
CA ARG A 223 -8.48 2.12 -16.04
C ARG A 223 -7.58 2.01 -14.81
N SER A 224 -7.92 2.75 -13.74
CA SER A 224 -7.22 2.70 -12.45
C SER A 224 -7.32 1.34 -11.77
N ILE A 225 -8.48 0.70 -11.78
CA ILE A 225 -8.66 -0.66 -11.24
C ILE A 225 -7.81 -1.64 -12.04
N ALA A 226 -7.93 -1.62 -13.37
CA ALA A 226 -7.28 -2.57 -14.27
C ALA A 226 -5.75 -2.61 -14.08
N TRP A 227 -5.08 -1.46 -13.98
CA TRP A 227 -3.63 -1.45 -13.78
C TRP A 227 -3.22 -1.79 -12.34
N MET A 228 -4.02 -1.41 -11.34
CA MET A 228 -3.76 -1.78 -9.94
C MET A 228 -3.91 -3.29 -9.67
N SER A 229 -4.69 -4.00 -10.50
CA SER A 229 -4.82 -5.46 -10.47
C SER A 229 -3.70 -6.21 -11.19
N LEU A 230 -2.77 -5.53 -11.88
CA LEU A 230 -1.62 -6.19 -12.50
C LEU A 230 -0.63 -6.69 -11.44
N SER A 231 -0.27 -7.97 -11.51
CA SER A 231 0.86 -8.52 -10.75
C SER A 231 2.17 -7.79 -11.12
N ASP A 232 3.16 -7.79 -10.22
CA ASP A 232 4.57 -7.47 -10.53
C ASP A 232 4.86 -6.06 -11.08
N VAL A 233 3.90 -5.13 -11.01
CA VAL A 233 4.13 -3.70 -11.32
C VAL A 233 4.94 -3.06 -10.19
N ASP A 234 6.07 -2.44 -10.53
CA ASP A 234 6.90 -1.68 -9.60
C ASP A 234 6.26 -0.30 -9.34
N LYS A 235 5.46 -0.24 -8.27
CA LYS A 235 4.80 0.97 -7.78
C LYS A 235 5.75 2.08 -7.31
N SER A 236 7.07 1.87 -7.31
CA SER A 236 8.05 2.94 -7.14
C SER A 236 8.36 3.68 -8.46
N LEU A 237 8.10 3.05 -9.61
CA LEU A 237 8.43 3.53 -10.96
C LEU A 237 7.22 3.99 -11.80
N ILE A 238 5.99 3.67 -11.39
CA ILE A 238 4.70 4.09 -12.01
C ILE A 238 4.50 5.61 -12.17
N GLY A 239 5.47 6.45 -11.78
CA GLY A 239 5.46 7.87 -12.09
C GLY A 239 5.97 8.20 -13.50
N ARG A 240 6.68 7.31 -14.20
CA ARG A 240 7.37 7.59 -15.47
C ARG A 240 6.67 7.05 -16.71
N ALA A 241 6.65 7.82 -17.79
CA ALA A 241 6.14 7.38 -19.08
C ALA A 241 6.91 6.17 -19.64
N SER A 242 8.24 6.18 -19.56
CA SER A 242 9.10 5.07 -20.01
C SER A 242 8.75 3.73 -19.34
N TYR A 243 8.46 3.77 -18.05
CA TYR A 243 8.07 2.59 -17.26
C TYR A 243 6.69 2.08 -17.68
N TRP A 244 5.72 2.98 -17.83
CA TRP A 244 4.36 2.62 -18.25
C TRP A 244 4.32 1.98 -19.63
N ASN A 245 4.96 2.61 -20.62
CA ASN A 245 4.99 2.13 -22.00
C ASN A 245 5.69 0.75 -22.13
N LYS A 246 6.62 0.42 -21.22
CA LYS A 246 7.35 -0.86 -21.23
C LYS A 246 6.69 -1.98 -20.43
N PHE A 247 6.07 -1.66 -19.28
CA PHE A 247 5.67 -2.68 -18.29
C PHE A 247 4.18 -2.68 -17.93
N VAL A 248 3.42 -1.65 -18.31
CA VAL A 248 2.04 -1.43 -17.83
C VAL A 248 1.05 -1.36 -19.00
N VAL A 249 1.26 -0.45 -19.95
CA VAL A 249 0.38 -0.26 -21.12
C VAL A 249 0.23 -1.54 -21.97
N PRO A 250 1.29 -2.30 -22.32
CA PRO A 250 1.13 -3.51 -23.12
C PRO A 250 0.27 -4.57 -22.43
N ARG A 251 0.34 -4.66 -21.10
CA ARG A 251 -0.42 -5.64 -20.30
C ARG A 251 -1.89 -5.26 -20.17
N LEU A 252 -2.22 -3.98 -20.29
CA LEU A 252 -3.59 -3.48 -20.23
C LEU A 252 -4.31 -3.73 -21.56
N ALA A 253 -3.62 -3.48 -22.68
CA ALA A 253 -4.10 -3.90 -23.99
C ALA A 253 -4.36 -5.43 -24.05
N THR A 254 -3.51 -6.26 -23.42
CA THR A 254 -3.78 -7.70 -23.35
C THR A 254 -4.98 -8.07 -22.47
N ILE A 255 -5.34 -7.29 -21.45
CA ILE A 255 -6.55 -7.55 -20.63
C ILE A 255 -7.81 -7.30 -21.46
N ASP A 256 -7.85 -6.19 -22.21
CA ASP A 256 -8.99 -5.88 -23.08
C ASP A 256 -9.23 -6.99 -24.11
N THR A 257 -8.17 -7.60 -24.66
CA THR A 257 -8.28 -8.77 -25.55
C THR A 257 -8.54 -10.09 -24.84
N ALA A 258 -7.96 -10.32 -23.66
CA ALA A 258 -8.08 -11.58 -22.90
C ALA A 258 -9.43 -11.74 -22.21
N SER A 259 -10.29 -10.72 -22.23
CA SER A 259 -11.71 -10.80 -21.85
C SER A 259 -12.56 -11.81 -22.66
N LYS A 260 -11.93 -12.58 -23.58
CA LYS A 260 -12.54 -13.66 -24.37
C LYS A 260 -11.95 -15.06 -24.19
N GLU A 261 -10.76 -15.24 -23.61
CA GLU A 261 -10.07 -16.55 -23.55
C GLU A 261 -9.21 -16.73 -22.27
N THR A 262 -9.17 -17.94 -21.71
CA THR A 262 -8.81 -18.21 -20.30
C THR A 262 -7.48 -18.94 -20.07
N ASP A 263 -6.89 -18.65 -18.89
CA ASP A 263 -5.89 -19.44 -18.13
C ASP A 263 -4.46 -19.67 -18.69
N SER A 264 -3.42 -19.33 -17.89
CA SER A 264 -2.64 -20.32 -17.10
C SER A 264 -1.24 -19.87 -16.55
N THR A 265 -1.09 -19.80 -15.21
CA THR A 265 0.16 -20.08 -14.39
C THR A 265 1.46 -19.23 -14.65
N ILE A 266 2.66 -19.28 -14.00
CA ILE A 266 3.28 -19.97 -12.82
C ILE A 266 4.13 -18.97 -11.94
N ASN A 267 4.29 -19.29 -10.65
CA ASN A 267 5.27 -18.87 -9.60
C ASN A 267 6.79 -18.87 -10.00
N LEU A 268 7.81 -18.38 -9.23
CA LEU A 268 8.01 -17.63 -7.95
C LEU A 268 9.49 -17.14 -7.82
N GLY A 269 9.83 -16.25 -6.86
CA GLY A 269 11.20 -16.17 -6.29
C GLY A 269 11.66 -14.84 -5.64
N ARG A 270 12.04 -14.85 -4.35
CA ARG A 270 12.76 -13.77 -3.60
C ARG A 270 13.29 -14.29 -2.25
N PRO A 271 14.47 -13.87 -1.75
CA PRO A 271 14.92 -14.16 -0.37
C PRO A 271 15.14 -12.91 0.52
N ASP A 272 14.83 -13.11 1.81
CA ASP A 272 15.36 -12.57 3.09
C ASP A 272 15.61 -11.06 3.35
N CYS A 273 15.57 -10.72 4.65
CA CYS A 273 15.56 -9.38 5.23
C CYS A 273 16.35 -9.33 6.57
N ASP A 274 16.61 -8.12 7.07
CA ASP A 274 17.35 -7.86 8.31
C ASP A 274 16.83 -6.55 8.95
N SER A 275 16.24 -6.65 10.13
CA SER A 275 15.17 -5.75 10.57
C SER A 275 15.68 -4.42 11.16
N LYS A 276 15.21 -3.29 10.62
CA LYS A 276 15.81 -1.95 10.88
C LYS A 276 14.81 -0.80 10.77
N TRP A 277 15.04 0.25 11.56
CA TRP A 277 14.39 1.55 11.35
C TRP A 277 15.00 2.24 10.12
N VAL A 278 14.18 2.52 9.10
CA VAL A 278 14.63 3.12 7.83
C VAL A 278 13.78 4.33 7.44
N ARG A 279 14.34 5.21 6.60
CA ARG A 279 13.68 6.44 6.14
C ARG A 279 12.66 6.14 5.02
N SER A 280 11.74 7.07 4.76
CA SER A 280 10.62 6.92 3.79
C SER A 280 11.02 6.35 2.42
N ASP A 281 12.18 6.71 1.89
CA ASP A 281 12.68 6.28 0.58
C ASP A 281 13.13 4.81 0.56
N VAL A 282 13.68 4.32 1.68
CA VAL A 282 14.08 2.92 1.87
C VAL A 282 12.86 2.06 2.22
N ALA A 283 11.98 2.56 3.09
CA ALA A 283 10.71 1.92 3.45
C ALA A 283 9.87 1.60 2.20
N ARG A 284 9.77 2.56 1.27
CA ARG A 284 9.13 2.37 -0.03
C ARG A 284 9.76 1.27 -0.88
N LYS A 285 11.10 1.14 -0.89
CA LYS A 285 11.81 0.12 -1.68
C LYS A 285 11.61 -1.29 -1.11
N ILE A 286 11.64 -1.43 0.21
CA ILE A 286 11.48 -2.73 0.89
C ILE A 286 10.05 -3.26 0.67
N LEU A 287 9.05 -2.45 1.01
CA LEU A 287 7.61 -2.80 0.91
C LEU A 287 7.01 -2.64 -0.51
N LYS A 288 7.81 -2.23 -1.51
CA LYS A 288 7.36 -1.91 -2.88
C LYS A 288 6.21 -0.89 -2.95
N LEU A 289 6.24 0.14 -2.09
CA LEU A 289 5.18 1.16 -1.97
C LEU A 289 5.51 2.46 -2.71
N SER A 290 4.48 3.11 -3.26
CA SER A 290 4.55 4.52 -3.64
C SER A 290 4.61 5.44 -2.40
N THR A 291 4.98 6.72 -2.59
CA THR A 291 4.90 7.74 -1.52
C THR A 291 3.45 7.98 -1.08
N CYS A 292 2.49 7.69 -1.95
CA CYS A 292 1.05 7.80 -1.68
C CYS A 292 0.60 6.65 -0.76
N GLU A 293 0.91 5.40 -1.10
CA GLU A 293 0.55 4.24 -0.28
C GLU A 293 1.28 4.21 1.07
N LEU A 294 2.56 4.60 1.13
CA LEU A 294 3.28 4.69 2.42
C LEU A 294 2.70 5.81 3.32
N ALA A 295 2.20 6.90 2.73
CA ALA A 295 1.46 7.91 3.49
C ALA A 295 0.11 7.35 3.98
N HIS A 296 -0.67 6.71 3.11
CA HIS A 296 -1.95 6.12 3.51
C HIS A 296 -1.82 5.02 4.57
N LEU A 297 -0.82 4.14 4.48
CA LEU A 297 -0.56 3.12 5.49
C LEU A 297 -0.12 3.73 6.83
N ARG A 298 0.67 4.81 6.81
CA ARG A 298 1.02 5.56 8.03
C ARG A 298 -0.22 6.19 8.66
N ASP A 299 -1.03 6.86 7.84
CA ASP A 299 -2.19 7.62 8.27
C ASP A 299 -3.37 6.71 8.65
N SER A 300 -3.36 5.44 8.23
CA SER A 300 -4.30 4.38 8.63
C SER A 300 -3.76 3.45 9.73
N GLY A 301 -2.56 3.70 10.28
CA GLY A 301 -1.93 2.84 11.29
C GLY A 301 -1.47 1.46 10.80
N GLY A 302 -1.47 1.19 9.49
CA GLY A 302 -1.05 -0.07 8.88
C GLY A 302 0.47 -0.26 8.75
N ILE A 303 1.27 0.58 9.39
CA ILE A 303 2.74 0.48 9.43
C ILE A 303 3.32 1.14 10.67
N ASN A 304 4.29 0.49 11.31
CA ASN A 304 5.00 1.04 12.47
C ASN A 304 5.94 2.19 12.05
N PHE A 305 5.76 3.39 12.61
CA PHE A 305 6.54 4.57 12.26
C PHE A 305 6.89 5.45 13.47
N ARG A 306 7.93 6.28 13.31
CA ARG A 306 8.32 7.35 14.24
C ARG A 306 8.63 8.63 13.46
N LYS A 307 8.32 9.78 14.07
CA LYS A 307 8.61 11.10 13.48
C LYS A 307 9.98 11.59 13.96
N VAL A 308 10.86 11.93 13.03
CA VAL A 308 12.22 12.42 13.31
C VAL A 308 12.37 13.79 12.65
N GLY A 309 12.11 14.84 13.43
CA GLY A 309 12.07 16.22 12.94
C GLY A 309 10.98 16.43 11.87
N ARG A 310 11.40 16.80 10.66
CA ARG A 310 10.54 16.93 9.46
C ARG A 310 10.44 15.63 8.63
N SER A 311 11.04 14.53 9.08
CA SER A 311 11.03 13.23 8.40
C SER A 311 10.23 12.17 9.16
N PHE A 312 9.92 11.07 8.47
CA PHE A 312 9.39 9.85 9.06
C PHE A 312 10.38 8.71 8.85
N GLU A 313 10.52 7.89 9.88
CA GLU A 313 11.21 6.60 9.83
C GLU A 313 10.20 5.49 10.15
N TYR A 314 10.40 4.33 9.55
CA TYR A 314 9.48 3.19 9.61
C TYR A 314 10.28 1.97 10.04
N LEU A 315 9.67 1.14 10.90
CA LEU A 315 10.25 -0.14 11.25
C LEU A 315 10.01 -1.10 10.08
N MET A 316 11.08 -1.66 9.53
CA MET A 316 11.06 -2.75 8.55
C MET A 316 11.53 -4.01 9.23
N GLU A 317 10.90 -5.13 8.90
CA GLU A 317 11.40 -6.46 9.22
C GLU A 317 12.27 -7.01 8.09
#